data_AF-A0A6I8LJV8-F1
#
_entry.id   AF-A0A6I8LJV8-F1
#
_cell.length_a   1.000
_cell.length_b   1.000
_cell.length_c   1.000
_cell.angle_alpha   90.00
_cell.angle_beta   90.00
_cell.angle_gamma   90.00
#
_symmetry.space_group_name_H-M   'P 1'
#
loop_
_entity.id
_entity.type
_entity.pdbx_description
1 polymer ?
#
loop_
_entity_poly.entity_id
_entity_poly.type
_entity_poly.pdbx_seq_one_letter_code
_entity_poly.pdbx_strand_id
1 'polypeptide(L)'
;MRAFWVVIAVVFSVLSGIGATATVYSLFSGDDDLPANLILLTGSLAFAAFGWYVLRVFDRDALAAGAHPKDGAHPELDARLRRASRRATAFAVGWAAVFAAGFTQVALVGTAADDLLATGFHEPGVVVGVFHNRKGTSHIRVSHGDRTDDLVWDSNRDYHVGERVVVIHDPADPARVRTADEQNEDQAQLTVGMVPVLAALFGLPFSIGAAAGWRRRIRAVERTGWRRAGVTDDQLGGSQGRYLDAEFRDGTAVVLRRSWALLRLSPSAGWKNKQAWVGGRGKAMVVGTVDRPYVLAVHAIRGPVSRSRP
;
A
#
# COMPACT_ATOMS: atom_id res chain seq x y z
N MET A 1 4.94 -4.47 22.93
CA MET A 1 5.92 -3.53 22.34
C MET A 1 6.04 -3.61 20.81
N ARG A 2 6.26 -4.77 20.18
CA ARG A 2 6.39 -4.85 18.71
C ARG A 2 5.13 -4.46 17.91
N ALA A 3 3.95 -4.88 18.37
CA ALA A 3 2.68 -4.52 17.71
C ALA A 3 2.45 -2.99 17.68
N PHE A 4 2.82 -2.31 18.78
CA PHE A 4 2.80 -0.85 18.87
C PHE A 4 3.71 -0.19 17.82
N TRP A 5 4.94 -0.68 17.63
CA TRP A 5 5.84 -0.17 16.59
C TRP A 5 5.38 -0.45 15.16
N VAL A 6 4.65 -1.55 14.93
CA VAL A 6 4.01 -1.80 13.63
C VAL A 6 2.91 -0.78 13.38
N VAL A 7 2.06 -0.49 14.38
CA VAL A 7 1.01 0.53 14.26
C VAL A 7 1.62 1.89 13.98
N ILE A 8 2.64 2.31 14.73
CA ILE A 8 3.38 3.56 14.48
C ILE A 8 3.91 3.60 13.05
N ALA A 9 4.67 2.58 12.62
CA ALA A 9 5.27 2.59 11.29
C ALA A 9 4.20 2.68 10.18
N VAL A 10 3.07 1.99 10.33
CA VAL A 10 1.97 2.03 9.37
C VAL A 10 1.29 3.40 9.37
N VAL A 11 0.87 3.90 10.55
CA VAL A 11 0.20 5.21 10.69
C VAL A 11 1.07 6.32 10.12
N PHE A 12 2.34 6.38 10.48
CA PHE A 12 3.24 7.42 9.99
C PHE A 12 3.63 7.24 8.51
N SER A 13 3.62 6.02 7.96
CA SER A 13 3.76 5.84 6.51
C SER A 13 2.54 6.39 5.75
N VAL A 14 1.33 6.19 6.30
CA VAL A 14 0.10 6.75 5.73
C VAL A 14 0.09 8.28 5.84
N LEU A 15 0.44 8.83 7.01
CA LEU A 15 0.57 10.27 7.20
C LEU A 15 1.64 10.90 6.29
N SER A 16 2.73 10.17 6.02
CA SER A 16 3.76 10.60 5.07
C SER A 16 3.25 10.60 3.64
N GLY A 17 2.43 9.61 3.28
CA GLY A 17 1.69 9.62 2.03
C GLY A 17 0.80 10.84 1.87
N ILE A 18 -0.04 11.11 2.88
CA ILE A 18 -0.95 12.26 2.90
C ILE A 18 -0.15 13.57 2.82
N GLY A 19 0.89 13.70 3.63
CA GLY A 19 1.77 14.86 3.63
C GLY A 19 2.51 15.05 2.30
N ALA A 20 2.92 13.97 1.64
CA ALA A 20 3.54 14.05 0.31
C ALA A 20 2.55 14.57 -0.72
N THR A 21 1.32 14.05 -0.74
CA THR A 21 0.27 14.52 -1.65
C THR A 21 -0.08 15.98 -1.37
N ALA A 22 -0.23 16.37 -0.10
CA ALA A 22 -0.52 17.75 0.28
C ALA A 22 0.64 18.70 -0.04
N THR A 23 1.89 18.28 0.16
CA THR A 23 3.09 19.07 -0.19
C THR A 23 3.16 19.29 -1.69
N VAL A 24 2.93 18.23 -2.49
CA VAL A 24 2.87 18.36 -3.95
C VAL A 24 1.77 19.33 -4.34
N TYR A 25 0.56 19.16 -3.79
CA TYR A 25 -0.57 20.03 -4.09
C TYR A 25 -0.22 21.50 -3.83
N SER A 26 0.26 21.84 -2.63
CA SER A 26 0.67 23.22 -2.30
C SER A 26 1.78 23.77 -3.20
N LEU A 27 2.68 22.90 -3.68
CA LEU A 27 3.77 23.29 -4.58
C LEU A 27 3.26 23.66 -5.98
N PHE A 28 2.16 23.06 -6.42
CA PHE A 28 1.51 23.35 -7.70
C PHE A 28 0.46 24.46 -7.59
N SER A 29 -0.35 24.48 -6.53
CA SER A 29 -1.41 25.47 -6.34
C SER A 29 -0.91 26.85 -5.87
N GLY A 30 0.37 26.95 -5.46
CA GLY A 30 0.92 28.18 -4.90
C GLY A 30 0.35 28.54 -3.52
N ASP A 31 -0.24 27.57 -2.84
CA ASP A 31 -0.90 27.76 -1.55
C ASP A 31 0.12 27.90 -0.41
N ASP A 32 -0.18 28.76 0.57
CA ASP A 32 0.72 29.15 1.67
C ASP A 32 1.01 28.01 2.67
N ASP A 33 0.32 26.88 2.53
CA ASP A 33 0.44 25.70 3.39
C ASP A 33 1.67 24.82 3.12
N LEU A 34 2.50 25.18 2.14
CA LEU A 34 3.72 24.43 1.79
C LEU A 34 4.67 24.17 2.98
N PRO A 35 4.95 25.12 3.90
CA PRO A 35 5.81 24.86 5.06
C PRO A 35 5.19 23.83 6.01
N ALA A 36 3.87 23.91 6.24
CA ALA A 36 3.15 23.00 7.12
C ALA A 36 3.12 21.58 6.54
N ASN A 37 2.85 21.45 5.25
CA ASN A 37 2.82 20.17 4.54
C ASN A 37 4.21 19.54 4.47
N LEU A 38 5.26 20.33 4.24
CA LEU A 38 6.65 19.87 4.28
C LEU A 38 7.02 19.34 5.67
N ILE A 39 6.65 20.05 6.75
CA ILE A 39 6.90 19.60 8.14
C ILE A 39 6.18 18.27 8.40
N LEU A 40 4.90 18.16 8.00
CA LEU A 40 4.11 16.94 8.16
C LEU A 40 4.76 15.76 7.41
N LEU A 41 5.16 15.97 6.16
CA LEU A 41 5.85 14.99 5.32
C LEU A 41 7.17 14.55 5.98
N THR A 42 8.02 15.50 6.33
CA THR A 42 9.37 15.20 6.84
C THR A 42 9.29 14.48 8.18
N GLY A 43 8.42 14.94 9.09
CA GLY A 43 8.20 14.32 10.40
C GLY A 43 7.66 12.90 10.28
N SER A 44 6.64 12.70 9.44
CA SER A 44 6.04 11.38 9.26
C SER A 44 6.97 10.37 8.56
N LEU A 45 7.79 10.83 7.61
CA LEU A 45 8.79 10.01 6.93
C LEU A 45 9.92 9.59 7.90
N ALA A 46 10.36 10.51 8.77
CA ALA A 46 11.32 10.22 9.83
C ALA A 46 10.77 9.18 10.82
N PHE A 47 9.51 9.32 11.26
CA PHE A 47 8.87 8.36 12.17
C PHE A 47 8.64 6.99 11.49
N ALA A 48 8.27 6.96 10.21
CA ALA A 48 8.16 5.73 9.45
C ALA A 48 9.53 5.03 9.34
N ALA A 49 10.59 5.76 8.96
CA ALA A 49 11.94 5.24 8.87
C ALA A 49 12.44 4.70 10.22
N PHE A 50 12.18 5.43 11.31
CA PHE A 50 12.52 5.00 12.67
C PHE A 50 11.74 3.76 13.10
N GLY A 51 10.43 3.71 12.84
CA GLY A 51 9.60 2.53 13.11
C GLY A 51 10.11 1.30 12.35
N TRP A 52 10.48 1.46 11.08
CA TRP A 52 11.10 0.40 10.28
C TRP A 52 12.48 -0.02 10.80
N TYR A 53 13.29 0.93 11.27
CA TYR A 53 14.59 0.66 11.89
C TYR A 53 14.43 -0.17 13.17
N VAL A 54 13.56 0.24 14.08
CA VAL A 54 13.27 -0.47 15.33
C VAL A 54 12.75 -1.89 15.04
N LEU A 55 11.86 -2.04 14.06
CA LEU A 55 11.39 -3.35 13.62
C LEU A 55 12.52 -4.24 13.07
N ARG A 56 13.53 -3.66 12.40
CA ARG A 56 14.72 -4.41 11.96
C ARG A 56 15.63 -4.81 13.13
N VAL A 57 15.77 -3.97 14.15
CA VAL A 57 16.56 -4.31 15.35
C VAL A 57 15.94 -5.52 16.05
N PHE A 58 14.62 -5.54 16.27
CA PHE A 58 13.91 -6.71 16.80
C PHE A 58 13.96 -7.97 15.91
N ASP A 59 14.37 -7.84 14.66
CA ASP A 59 14.58 -8.98 13.75
C ASP A 59 16.00 -9.55 13.84
N ARG A 60 17.01 -8.80 14.31
CA ARG A 60 18.40 -9.26 14.41
C ARG A 60 18.60 -10.35 15.47
N ASP A 61 17.94 -10.22 16.62
CA ASP A 61 18.11 -11.18 17.73
C ASP A 61 17.53 -12.56 17.42
N ALA A 62 16.57 -12.65 16.48
CA ALA A 62 15.98 -13.92 16.05
C ALA A 62 16.90 -14.74 15.11
N LEU A 63 18.02 -14.17 14.65
CA LEU A 63 18.94 -14.79 13.69
C LEU A 63 20.11 -15.55 14.34
N ALA A 64 20.19 -15.63 15.67
CA ALA A 64 21.37 -16.13 16.39
C ALA A 64 21.37 -17.62 16.81
N ALA A 65 20.33 -18.41 16.53
CA ALA A 65 20.36 -19.84 16.88
C ALA A 65 21.44 -20.64 16.08
N GLY A 66 21.70 -21.92 16.33
CA GLY A 66 22.74 -22.68 15.60
C GLY A 66 22.48 -22.85 14.10
N ALA A 67 23.53 -22.99 13.29
CA ALA A 67 23.44 -23.50 11.92
C ALA A 67 23.38 -25.03 12.00
N HIS A 68 22.31 -25.63 11.49
CA HIS A 68 22.17 -27.09 11.39
C HIS A 68 22.61 -27.56 9.99
N PRO A 69 23.11 -28.80 9.86
CA PRO A 69 23.55 -29.36 8.58
C PRO A 69 22.42 -29.40 7.54
N LYS A 70 22.79 -29.21 6.27
CA LYS A 70 21.89 -29.18 5.10
C LYS A 70 21.56 -30.61 4.66
N ASP A 71 20.30 -30.90 4.35
CA ASP A 71 19.89 -32.22 3.84
C ASP A 71 20.00 -32.35 2.31
N GLY A 72 20.33 -31.24 1.61
CA GLY A 72 20.53 -31.23 0.16
C GLY A 72 19.99 -29.96 -0.52
N ALA A 73 20.23 -29.86 -1.83
CA ALA A 73 19.65 -28.82 -2.69
C ALA A 73 18.28 -29.27 -3.23
N HIS A 74 17.31 -28.35 -3.29
CA HIS A 74 15.97 -28.63 -3.81
C HIS A 74 15.58 -27.59 -4.88
N PRO A 75 16.05 -27.77 -6.13
CA PRO A 75 15.88 -26.77 -7.19
C PRO A 75 14.42 -26.45 -7.48
N GLU A 76 13.52 -27.42 -7.34
CA GLU A 76 12.08 -27.21 -7.52
C GLU A 76 11.47 -26.29 -6.46
N LEU A 77 11.85 -26.46 -5.19
CA LEU A 77 11.37 -25.61 -4.09
C LEU A 77 11.95 -24.20 -4.20
N ASP A 78 13.22 -24.08 -4.61
CA ASP A 78 13.87 -22.80 -4.88
C ASP A 78 13.18 -22.06 -6.04
N ALA A 79 12.82 -22.76 -7.11
CA ALA A 79 12.07 -22.19 -8.23
C ALA A 79 10.69 -21.67 -7.80
N ARG A 80 9.96 -22.43 -6.95
CA ARG A 80 8.66 -22.02 -6.39
C ARG A 80 8.81 -20.79 -5.49
N LEU A 81 9.85 -20.74 -4.66
CA LEU A 81 10.17 -19.61 -3.81
C LEU A 81 10.48 -18.34 -4.63
N ARG A 82 11.28 -18.46 -5.69
CA ARG A 82 11.55 -17.37 -6.63
C ARG A 82 10.29 -16.92 -7.36
N ARG A 83 9.38 -17.83 -7.72
CA ARG A 83 8.08 -17.49 -8.33
C ARG A 83 7.20 -16.69 -7.37
N ALA A 84 7.13 -17.08 -6.09
CA ALA A 84 6.41 -16.33 -5.07
C ALA A 84 6.99 -14.91 -4.88
N SER A 85 8.31 -14.79 -4.82
CA SER A 85 9.00 -13.49 -4.75
C SER A 85 8.75 -12.62 -5.98
N ARG A 86 8.76 -13.20 -7.20
CA ARG A 86 8.45 -12.48 -8.44
C ARG A 86 7.02 -11.97 -8.45
N ARG A 87 6.04 -12.79 -8.05
CA ARG A 87 4.63 -12.36 -7.92
C ARG A 87 4.48 -11.21 -6.93
N ALA A 88 5.07 -11.31 -5.75
CA ALA A 88 5.04 -10.23 -4.76
C ALA A 88 5.69 -8.93 -5.28
N THR A 89 6.79 -9.06 -6.02
CA THR A 89 7.45 -7.90 -6.66
C THR A 89 6.57 -7.30 -7.76
N ALA A 90 5.94 -8.14 -8.59
CA ALA A 90 5.03 -7.68 -9.63
C ALA A 90 3.82 -6.92 -9.05
N PHE A 91 3.27 -7.37 -7.92
CA PHE A 91 2.24 -6.59 -7.21
C PHE A 91 2.73 -5.22 -6.76
N ALA A 92 3.96 -5.13 -6.23
CA ALA A 92 4.54 -3.84 -5.83
C ALA A 92 4.73 -2.91 -7.04
N VAL A 93 5.22 -3.44 -8.16
CA VAL A 93 5.36 -2.68 -9.42
C VAL A 93 4.01 -2.24 -9.96
N GLY A 94 3.00 -3.12 -9.93
CA GLY A 94 1.64 -2.79 -10.36
C GLY A 94 1.04 -1.64 -9.54
N TRP A 95 1.15 -1.70 -8.20
CA TRP A 95 0.70 -0.59 -7.35
C TRP A 95 1.49 0.71 -7.58
N ALA A 96 2.79 0.64 -7.85
CA ALA A 96 3.57 1.82 -8.18
C ALA A 96 3.12 2.45 -9.51
N ALA A 97 2.78 1.64 -10.51
CA ALA A 97 2.23 2.13 -11.78
C ALA A 97 0.85 2.78 -11.59
N VAL A 98 -0.03 2.16 -10.79
CA VAL A 98 -1.34 2.75 -10.43
C VAL A 98 -1.19 4.09 -9.71
N PHE A 99 -0.25 4.17 -8.77
CA PHE A 99 0.06 5.43 -8.07
C PHE A 99 0.51 6.51 -9.05
N ALA A 100 1.48 6.20 -9.92
CA ALA A 100 2.02 7.15 -10.89
C ALA A 100 0.96 7.62 -11.89
N ALA A 101 0.10 6.71 -12.37
CA ALA A 101 -0.99 7.05 -13.29
C ALA A 101 -2.02 7.97 -12.63
N GLY A 102 -2.48 7.64 -11.42
CA GLY A 102 -3.43 8.48 -10.69
C GLY A 102 -2.86 9.86 -10.34
N PHE A 103 -1.60 9.90 -9.93
CA PHE A 103 -0.90 11.16 -9.64
C PHE A 103 -0.76 12.03 -10.90
N THR A 104 -0.40 11.42 -12.03
CA THR A 104 -0.30 12.12 -13.32
C THR A 104 -1.66 12.69 -13.73
N GLN A 105 -2.75 11.93 -13.53
CA GLN A 105 -4.10 12.43 -13.83
C GLN A 105 -4.45 13.66 -12.99
N VAL A 106 -4.19 13.65 -11.68
CA VAL A 106 -4.46 14.81 -10.81
C VAL A 106 -3.62 16.01 -11.21
N ALA A 107 -2.33 15.80 -11.51
CA ALA A 107 -1.46 16.86 -11.98
C ALA A 107 -1.93 17.47 -13.31
N LEU A 108 -2.40 16.63 -14.25
CA LEU A 108 -2.92 17.09 -15.54
C LEU A 108 -4.19 17.93 -15.39
N VAL A 109 -5.08 17.59 -14.45
CA VAL A 109 -6.29 18.38 -14.17
C VAL A 109 -5.91 19.80 -13.72
N GLY A 110 -4.96 19.92 -12.78
CA GLY A 110 -4.48 21.24 -12.33
C GLY A 110 -3.85 22.05 -13.46
N THR A 111 -2.97 21.44 -14.26
CA THR A 111 -2.35 22.15 -15.40
C THR A 111 -3.36 22.59 -16.45
N ALA A 112 -4.44 21.82 -16.65
CA ALA A 112 -5.49 22.18 -17.59
C ALA A 112 -6.32 23.36 -17.09
N ALA A 113 -6.54 23.47 -15.77
CA ALA A 113 -7.21 24.62 -15.18
C ALA A 113 -6.38 25.91 -15.33
N ASP A 114 -5.06 25.82 -15.12
CA ASP A 114 -4.13 26.95 -15.30
C ASP A 114 -4.02 27.37 -16.77
N ASP A 115 -3.93 26.41 -17.69
CA ASP A 115 -3.90 26.67 -19.13
C ASP A 115 -5.19 27.36 -19.58
N LEU A 116 -6.35 26.89 -19.09
CA LEU A 116 -7.63 27.52 -19.37
C LEU A 116 -7.69 28.98 -18.86
N LEU A 117 -7.13 29.26 -17.68
CA LEU A 117 -7.04 30.62 -17.14
C LEU A 117 -6.13 31.53 -17.99
N ALA A 118 -5.07 30.98 -18.57
CA ALA A 118 -4.09 31.72 -19.35
C ALA A 118 -4.50 31.93 -20.82
N THR A 119 -5.16 30.95 -21.43
CA THR A 119 -5.43 30.94 -22.89
C THR A 119 -6.91 30.83 -23.26
N GLY A 120 -7.80 30.64 -22.28
CA GLY A 120 -9.23 30.50 -22.52
C GLY A 120 -9.89 31.75 -23.09
N PHE A 121 -11.11 31.61 -23.60
CA PHE A 121 -11.91 32.75 -24.05
C PHE A 121 -12.61 33.39 -22.86
N HIS A 122 -12.39 34.68 -22.66
CA HIS A 122 -12.97 35.46 -21.56
C HIS A 122 -14.23 36.16 -22.04
N GLU A 123 -15.37 35.86 -21.42
CA GLU A 123 -16.67 36.42 -21.74
C GLU A 123 -17.35 36.97 -20.47
N PRO A 124 -18.06 38.11 -20.52
CA PRO A 124 -18.87 38.55 -19.41
C PRO A 124 -20.03 37.57 -19.15
N GLY A 125 -20.15 37.11 -17.91
CA GLY A 125 -21.27 36.31 -17.42
C GLY A 125 -21.98 36.98 -16.25
N VAL A 126 -23.15 36.43 -15.90
CA VAL A 126 -23.96 36.86 -14.77
C VAL A 126 -24.33 35.65 -13.92
N VAL A 127 -24.12 35.75 -12.61
CA VAL A 127 -24.58 34.74 -11.66
C VAL A 127 -26.10 34.75 -11.63
N VAL A 128 -26.74 33.66 -12.04
CA VAL A 128 -28.21 33.51 -12.08
C VAL A 128 -28.74 32.66 -10.93
N GLY A 129 -27.87 31.91 -10.24
CA GLY A 129 -28.25 31.11 -9.08
C GLY A 129 -27.06 30.82 -8.17
N VAL A 130 -27.33 30.74 -6.86
CA VAL A 130 -26.34 30.35 -5.84
C VAL A 130 -26.95 29.25 -4.99
N PHE A 131 -26.36 28.06 -5.05
CA PHE A 131 -26.87 26.85 -4.42
C PHE A 131 -25.95 26.42 -3.29
N HIS A 132 -26.37 26.66 -2.05
CA HIS A 132 -25.64 26.24 -0.87
C HIS A 132 -26.02 24.81 -0.48
N ASN A 133 -25.05 23.91 -0.40
CA ASN A 133 -25.29 22.56 0.08
C ASN A 133 -24.75 22.40 1.51
N ARG A 134 -25.62 22.14 2.49
CA ARG A 134 -25.21 21.97 3.89
C ARG A 134 -24.31 20.75 4.14
N LYS A 135 -24.30 19.77 3.24
CA LYS A 135 -23.58 18.50 3.40
C LYS A 135 -22.76 18.10 2.17
N GLY A 136 -22.53 19.02 1.23
CA GLY A 136 -21.83 18.73 -0.01
C GLY A 136 -21.24 19.98 -0.63
N THR A 137 -20.84 19.86 -1.88
CA THR A 137 -20.27 20.96 -2.65
C THR A 137 -21.34 22.01 -2.94
N SER A 138 -21.02 23.28 -2.71
CA SER A 138 -21.86 24.41 -3.13
C SER A 138 -21.59 24.71 -4.61
N HIS A 139 -22.58 25.25 -5.31
CA HIS A 139 -22.45 25.56 -6.73
C HIS A 139 -23.02 26.95 -7.03
N ILE A 140 -22.41 27.65 -7.96
CA ILE A 140 -22.98 28.85 -8.60
C ILE A 140 -23.42 28.48 -10.01
N ARG A 141 -24.53 29.05 -10.46
CA ARG A 141 -25.00 28.92 -11.83
C ARG A 141 -24.76 30.24 -12.55
N VAL A 142 -24.02 30.21 -13.64
CA VAL A 142 -23.60 31.41 -14.37
C VAL A 142 -24.12 31.36 -15.80
N SER A 143 -24.82 32.41 -16.23
CA SER A 143 -25.23 32.59 -17.61
C SER A 143 -24.20 33.44 -18.36
N HIS A 144 -23.81 33.01 -19.55
CA HIS A 144 -22.90 33.70 -20.46
C HIS A 144 -23.23 33.31 -21.89
N GLY A 145 -23.11 34.23 -22.84
CA GLY A 145 -23.60 34.04 -24.21
C GLY A 145 -25.06 33.58 -24.24
N ASP A 146 -25.29 32.44 -24.86
CA ASP A 146 -26.59 31.76 -24.98
C ASP A 146 -26.74 30.53 -24.06
N ARG A 147 -25.79 30.33 -23.13
CA ARG A 147 -25.72 29.14 -22.27
C ARG A 147 -25.70 29.47 -20.78
N THR A 148 -25.74 28.42 -19.98
CA THR A 148 -25.69 28.49 -18.53
C THR A 148 -24.97 27.26 -18.01
N ASP A 149 -23.96 27.47 -17.17
CA ASP A 149 -23.14 26.40 -16.60
C ASP A 149 -23.22 26.43 -15.08
N ASP A 150 -23.21 25.23 -14.48
CA ASP A 150 -23.08 25.04 -13.04
C ASP A 150 -21.60 24.90 -12.70
N LEU A 151 -21.10 25.84 -11.91
CA LEU A 151 -19.72 25.89 -11.47
C LEU A 151 -19.64 25.50 -9.99
N VAL A 152 -18.68 24.65 -9.63
CA VAL A 152 -18.35 24.38 -8.23
C VAL A 152 -17.89 25.69 -7.57
N TRP A 153 -18.47 25.99 -6.42
CA TRP A 153 -18.09 27.12 -5.58
C TRP A 153 -17.16 26.63 -4.47
N ASP A 154 -15.86 26.85 -4.66
CA ASP A 154 -14.78 26.46 -3.75
C ASP A 154 -14.03 27.66 -3.15
N SER A 155 -14.18 28.86 -3.72
CA SER A 155 -13.57 30.07 -3.17
C SER A 155 -14.31 30.60 -1.93
N ASN A 156 -13.61 31.38 -1.11
CA ASN A 156 -14.22 32.12 0.01
C ASN A 156 -14.95 33.41 -0.44
N ARG A 157 -15.18 33.59 -1.76
CA ARG A 157 -15.91 34.74 -2.28
C ARG A 157 -17.40 34.54 -2.11
N ASP A 158 -18.09 35.56 -1.57
CA ASP A 158 -19.55 35.55 -1.49
C ASP A 158 -20.16 36.00 -2.82
N TYR A 159 -20.84 35.09 -3.51
CA TYR A 159 -21.55 35.38 -4.76
C TYR A 159 -23.01 35.79 -4.54
N HIS A 160 -23.46 36.73 -5.35
CA HIS A 160 -24.85 37.20 -5.35
C HIS A 160 -25.50 37.03 -6.73
N VAL A 161 -26.80 36.74 -6.76
CA VAL A 161 -27.54 36.70 -8.03
C VAL A 161 -27.56 38.09 -8.67
N GLY A 162 -27.29 38.15 -9.96
CA GLY A 162 -27.13 39.38 -10.74
C GLY A 162 -25.69 39.92 -10.76
N GLU A 163 -24.78 39.32 -10.00
CA GLU A 163 -23.37 39.69 -9.99
C GLU A 163 -22.71 39.36 -11.34
N ARG A 164 -21.91 40.30 -11.84
CA ARG A 164 -21.13 40.12 -13.06
C ARG A 164 -19.83 39.41 -12.74
N VAL A 165 -19.55 38.35 -13.48
CA VAL A 165 -18.32 37.56 -13.38
C VAL A 165 -17.69 37.42 -14.76
N VAL A 166 -16.40 37.13 -14.82
CA VAL A 166 -15.74 36.75 -16.08
C VAL A 166 -15.76 35.24 -16.17
N VAL A 167 -16.44 34.72 -17.20
CA VAL A 167 -16.45 33.30 -17.52
C VAL A 167 -15.34 33.02 -18.51
N ILE A 168 -14.53 32.02 -18.20
CA ILE A 168 -13.40 31.59 -19.01
C ILE A 168 -13.71 30.18 -19.48
N HIS A 169 -13.75 29.97 -20.79
CA HIS A 169 -14.10 28.67 -21.36
C HIS A 169 -13.23 28.31 -22.57
N ASP A 170 -13.16 27.01 -22.86
CA ASP A 170 -12.53 26.49 -24.07
C ASP A 170 -13.59 26.26 -25.15
N PRO A 171 -13.54 26.94 -26.32
CA PRO A 171 -14.51 26.73 -27.38
C PRO A 171 -14.38 25.34 -28.04
N ALA A 172 -13.22 24.68 -27.94
CA ALA A 172 -13.02 23.32 -28.46
C ALA A 172 -13.60 22.25 -27.52
N ASP A 173 -13.70 22.55 -26.22
CA ASP A 173 -14.30 21.69 -25.21
C ASP A 173 -15.27 22.51 -24.33
N PRO A 174 -16.54 22.67 -24.76
CA PRO A 174 -17.51 23.53 -24.07
C PRO A 174 -17.83 23.12 -22.63
N ALA A 175 -17.46 21.90 -22.21
CA ALA A 175 -17.62 21.44 -20.83
C ALA A 175 -16.55 22.04 -19.89
N ARG A 176 -15.46 22.58 -20.45
CA ARG A 176 -14.40 23.27 -19.69
C ARG A 176 -14.76 24.74 -19.54
N VAL A 177 -15.40 25.04 -18.43
CA VAL A 177 -15.81 26.39 -18.05
C VAL A 177 -15.34 26.65 -16.63
N ARG A 178 -14.75 27.82 -16.38
CA ARG A 178 -14.33 28.27 -15.05
C ARG A 178 -14.61 29.77 -14.90
N THR A 179 -14.49 30.32 -13.69
CA THR A 179 -14.37 31.78 -13.52
C THR A 179 -12.92 32.14 -13.19
N ALA A 180 -12.66 33.44 -13.02
CA ALA A 180 -11.36 33.90 -12.51
C ALA A 180 -11.06 33.33 -11.11
N ASP A 181 -12.10 33.15 -10.28
CA ASP A 181 -11.95 32.75 -8.89
C ASP A 181 -12.29 31.26 -8.64
N GLU A 182 -13.21 30.67 -9.42
CA GLU A 182 -13.60 29.26 -9.30
C GLU A 182 -12.91 28.44 -10.39
N GLN A 183 -12.24 27.35 -10.01
CA GLN A 183 -11.55 26.47 -10.97
C GLN A 183 -12.50 25.57 -11.76
N ASN A 184 -13.66 25.24 -11.15
CA ASN A 184 -14.67 24.33 -11.67
C ASN A 184 -14.08 23.04 -12.26
N GLU A 185 -13.24 22.38 -11.48
CA GLU A 185 -12.67 21.09 -11.88
C GLU A 185 -13.78 20.04 -11.99
N ASP A 186 -13.69 19.20 -13.04
CA ASP A 186 -14.57 18.04 -13.17
C ASP A 186 -14.29 17.08 -12.00
N GLN A 187 -15.17 17.11 -11.00
CA GLN A 187 -15.05 16.31 -9.80
C GLN A 187 -14.99 14.81 -10.12
N ALA A 188 -15.55 14.36 -11.25
CA ALA A 188 -15.43 12.98 -11.70
C ALA A 188 -13.99 12.68 -12.14
N GLN A 189 -13.33 13.57 -12.89
CA GLN A 189 -11.93 13.41 -13.29
C GLN A 189 -10.99 13.43 -12.09
N LEU A 190 -11.21 14.35 -11.15
CA LEU A 190 -10.43 14.40 -9.92
C LEU A 190 -10.63 13.13 -9.09
N THR A 191 -11.86 12.62 -8.99
CA THR A 191 -12.16 11.36 -8.30
C THR A 191 -11.47 10.17 -8.97
N VAL A 192 -11.49 10.11 -10.30
CA VAL A 192 -10.83 9.06 -11.10
C VAL A 192 -9.31 9.08 -10.90
N GLY A 193 -8.69 10.25 -10.71
CA GLY A 193 -7.26 10.36 -10.36
C GLY A 193 -6.95 10.03 -8.90
N MET A 194 -7.77 10.54 -7.97
CA MET A 194 -7.54 10.47 -6.52
C MET A 194 -7.76 9.05 -5.95
N VAL A 195 -8.80 8.34 -6.40
CA VAL A 195 -9.11 6.99 -5.88
C VAL A 195 -7.96 6.00 -6.10
N PRO A 196 -7.35 5.89 -7.29
CA PRO A 196 -6.14 5.09 -7.52
C PRO A 196 -4.95 5.49 -6.64
N VAL A 197 -4.71 6.79 -6.45
CA VAL A 197 -3.62 7.30 -5.59
C VAL A 197 -3.81 6.81 -4.16
N LEU A 198 -5.01 6.98 -3.60
CA LEU A 198 -5.33 6.52 -2.25
C LEU A 198 -5.23 5.00 -2.13
N ALA A 199 -5.77 4.25 -3.09
CA ALA A 199 -5.68 2.79 -3.09
C ALA A 199 -4.22 2.31 -3.13
N ALA A 200 -3.39 2.94 -3.97
CA ALA A 200 -1.97 2.62 -4.08
C ALA A 200 -1.17 3.03 -2.85
N LEU A 201 -1.56 4.09 -2.15
CA LEU A 201 -0.93 4.50 -0.90
C LEU A 201 -0.99 3.40 0.17
N PHE A 202 -2.08 2.61 0.19
CA PHE A 202 -2.19 1.44 1.07
C PHE A 202 -1.59 0.17 0.45
N GLY A 203 -1.82 -0.06 -0.84
CA GLY A 203 -1.39 -1.27 -1.53
C GLY A 203 0.13 -1.39 -1.71
N LEU A 204 0.80 -0.26 -1.95
CA LEU A 204 2.23 -0.22 -2.27
C LEU A 204 3.11 -0.59 -1.05
N PRO A 205 2.96 0.00 0.15
CA PRO A 205 3.76 -0.39 1.31
C PRO A 205 3.59 -1.86 1.69
N PHE A 206 2.36 -2.38 1.62
CA PHE A 206 2.07 -3.80 1.89
C PHE A 206 2.79 -4.71 0.89
N SER A 207 2.74 -4.36 -0.40
CA SER A 207 3.37 -5.14 -1.47
C SER A 207 4.90 -5.09 -1.41
N ILE A 208 5.48 -3.92 -1.11
CA ILE A 208 6.93 -3.78 -0.86
C ILE A 208 7.34 -4.64 0.33
N GLY A 209 6.59 -4.59 1.44
CA GLY A 209 6.84 -5.42 2.62
C GLY A 209 6.80 -6.91 2.32
N ALA A 210 5.81 -7.35 1.54
CA ALA A 210 5.70 -8.73 1.07
C ALA A 210 6.88 -9.14 0.18
N ALA A 211 7.24 -8.31 -0.81
CA ALA A 211 8.37 -8.57 -1.70
C ALA A 211 9.70 -8.65 -0.93
N ALA A 212 9.95 -7.70 -0.03
CA ALA A 212 11.12 -7.72 0.86
C ALA A 212 11.13 -8.95 1.76
N GLY A 213 9.98 -9.33 2.31
CA GLY A 213 9.81 -10.52 3.14
C GLY A 213 10.13 -11.82 2.40
N TRP A 214 9.77 -11.93 1.12
CA TRP A 214 10.14 -13.09 0.29
C TRP A 214 11.62 -13.10 -0.07
N ARG A 215 12.21 -11.94 -0.41
CA ARG A 215 13.67 -11.84 -0.65
C ARG A 215 14.49 -12.25 0.57
N ARG A 216 14.05 -11.85 1.78
CA ARG A 216 14.68 -12.28 3.04
C ARG A 216 14.60 -13.80 3.22
N ARG A 217 13.47 -14.42 2.89
CA ARG A 217 13.28 -15.88 2.94
C ARG A 217 14.17 -16.61 1.95
N ILE A 218 14.28 -16.13 0.71
CA ILE A 218 15.22 -16.67 -0.28
C ILE A 218 16.64 -16.71 0.27
N ARG A 219 17.14 -15.57 0.75
CA ARG A 219 18.49 -15.50 1.34
C ARG A 219 18.66 -16.39 2.56
N ALA A 220 17.61 -16.51 3.38
CA ALA A 220 17.64 -17.39 4.55
C ALA A 220 17.74 -18.86 4.13
N VAL A 221 16.95 -19.29 3.14
CA VAL A 221 16.99 -20.64 2.57
C VAL A 221 18.34 -20.91 1.90
N GLU A 222 18.89 -19.98 1.13
CA GLU A 222 20.21 -20.12 0.49
C GLU A 222 21.32 -20.35 1.53
N ARG A 223 21.24 -19.66 2.68
CA ARG A 223 22.20 -19.83 3.79
C ARG A 223 22.01 -21.15 4.52
N THR A 224 20.78 -21.48 4.93
CA THR A 224 20.51 -22.64 5.79
C THR A 224 20.32 -23.95 5.02
N GLY A 225 20.10 -23.89 3.71
CA GLY A 225 19.58 -25.02 2.94
C GLY A 225 18.14 -25.39 3.33
N TRP A 226 17.67 -26.47 2.72
CA TRP A 226 16.43 -27.14 3.09
C TRP A 226 16.72 -28.32 4.02
N ARG A 227 15.81 -28.57 4.95
CA ARG A 227 15.86 -29.66 5.91
C ARG A 227 14.57 -30.46 5.87
N ARG A 228 14.65 -31.79 5.90
CA ARG A 228 13.48 -32.67 5.92
C ARG A 228 12.84 -32.62 7.30
N ALA A 229 11.53 -32.42 7.34
CA ALA A 229 10.75 -32.45 8.56
C ALA A 229 9.39 -33.13 8.34
N GLY A 230 8.90 -33.83 9.36
CA GLY A 230 7.48 -34.17 9.46
C GLY A 230 6.73 -32.90 9.89
N VAL A 231 5.75 -32.47 9.09
CA VAL A 231 4.95 -31.28 9.39
C VAL A 231 3.50 -31.67 9.62
N THR A 232 2.99 -31.26 10.78
CA THR A 232 1.61 -31.51 11.21
C THR A 232 0.93 -30.19 11.54
N ASP A 233 -0.27 -29.98 10.99
CA ASP A 233 -1.14 -28.86 11.33
C ASP A 233 -1.72 -29.12 12.71
N ASP A 234 -1.31 -28.29 13.67
CA ASP A 234 -1.84 -28.39 15.02
C ASP A 234 -3.23 -27.76 15.04
N GLN A 235 -4.25 -28.61 14.97
CA GLN A 235 -5.65 -28.23 15.09
C GLN A 235 -6.12 -28.17 16.56
N LEU A 236 -5.31 -28.62 17.54
CA LEU A 236 -5.75 -28.80 18.94
C LEU A 236 -6.03 -27.49 19.68
N GLY A 237 -5.55 -26.34 19.17
CA GLY A 237 -5.64 -25.05 19.87
C GLY A 237 -6.88 -24.20 19.60
N GLY A 238 -7.98 -24.74 19.03
CA GLY A 238 -9.24 -24.00 18.78
C GLY A 238 -9.15 -22.82 17.78
N SER A 239 -7.94 -22.40 17.38
CA SER A 239 -7.70 -21.33 16.42
C SER A 239 -7.28 -21.91 15.05
N GLN A 240 -8.28 -22.16 14.20
CA GLN A 240 -8.19 -22.44 12.75
C GLN A 240 -6.78 -22.51 12.11
N GLY A 241 -6.08 -23.64 12.24
CA GLY A 241 -4.89 -23.98 11.44
C GLY A 241 -3.84 -22.88 11.33
N ARG A 242 -3.53 -22.16 12.41
CA ARG A 242 -2.52 -21.08 12.38
C ARG A 242 -1.10 -21.58 12.63
N TYR A 243 -0.97 -22.77 13.19
CA TYR A 243 0.27 -23.34 13.70
C TYR A 243 0.62 -24.64 12.97
N LEU A 244 1.92 -24.86 12.76
CA LEU A 244 2.47 -26.05 12.16
C LEU A 244 3.57 -26.56 13.09
N ASP A 245 3.48 -27.79 13.53
CA ASP A 245 4.58 -28.46 14.23
C ASP A 245 5.48 -29.11 13.19
N ALA A 246 6.75 -28.70 13.18
CA ALA A 246 7.79 -29.29 12.35
C ALA A 246 8.74 -30.12 13.22
N GLU A 247 8.75 -31.44 13.01
CA GLU A 247 9.67 -32.38 13.65
C GLU A 247 10.77 -32.79 12.66
N PHE A 248 12.01 -32.47 13.01
CA PHE A 248 13.18 -32.77 12.20
C PHE A 248 13.73 -34.17 12.52
N ARG A 249 14.55 -34.72 11.61
CA ARG A 249 15.13 -36.06 11.76
C ARG A 249 16.03 -36.22 12.99
N ASP A 250 16.62 -35.13 13.48
CA ASP A 250 17.44 -35.06 14.70
C ASP A 250 16.61 -35.09 15.99
N GLY A 251 15.29 -35.22 15.91
CA GLY A 251 14.36 -35.21 17.06
C GLY A 251 14.04 -33.81 17.58
N THR A 252 14.57 -32.75 16.96
CA THR A 252 14.19 -31.38 17.31
C THR A 252 12.81 -31.06 16.76
N ALA A 253 11.98 -30.38 17.56
CA ALA A 253 10.66 -29.92 17.13
C ALA A 253 10.58 -28.39 17.22
N VAL A 254 9.99 -27.76 16.21
CA VAL A 254 9.76 -26.31 16.14
C VAL A 254 8.30 -26.03 15.82
N VAL A 255 7.68 -25.19 16.64
CA VAL A 255 6.33 -24.67 16.38
C VAL A 255 6.42 -23.46 15.45
N LEU A 256 5.81 -23.57 14.28
CA LEU A 256 5.83 -22.58 13.22
C LEU A 256 4.45 -21.90 13.12
N ARG A 257 4.43 -20.56 13.07
CA ARG A 257 3.22 -19.80 12.72
C ARG A 257 3.15 -19.59 11.21
N ARG A 258 1.98 -19.78 10.63
CA ARG A 258 1.70 -19.31 9.26
C ARG A 258 1.65 -17.78 9.22
N SER A 259 2.25 -17.18 8.19
CA SER A 259 2.09 -15.74 7.97
C SER A 259 0.65 -15.41 7.57
N TRP A 260 0.07 -14.37 8.18
CA TRP A 260 -1.34 -13.99 8.03
C TRP A 260 -1.79 -13.80 6.58
N ALA A 261 -0.91 -13.28 5.71
CA ALA A 261 -1.18 -13.01 4.30
C ALA A 261 -1.53 -14.25 3.45
N LEU A 262 -1.39 -15.47 3.98
CA LEU A 262 -1.59 -16.72 3.23
C LEU A 262 -2.64 -17.66 3.83
N LEU A 263 -3.29 -17.26 4.94
CA LEU A 263 -4.27 -18.13 5.64
C LEU A 263 -5.47 -18.52 4.76
N ARG A 264 -5.82 -17.73 3.73
CA ARG A 264 -6.94 -18.01 2.80
C ARG A 264 -6.52 -18.52 1.42
N LEU A 265 -5.24 -18.40 1.06
CA LEU A 265 -4.75 -18.69 -0.30
C LEU A 265 -4.05 -20.05 -0.43
N SER A 266 -3.79 -20.73 0.68
CA SER A 266 -3.27 -22.09 0.67
C SER A 266 -4.28 -23.01 1.35
N PRO A 267 -4.83 -24.02 0.67
CA PRO A 267 -5.64 -25.05 1.31
C PRO A 267 -4.74 -25.79 2.31
N SER A 268 -4.91 -25.44 3.58
CA SER A 268 -4.29 -26.09 4.73
C SER A 268 -4.96 -27.41 5.08
N ALA A 269 -6.11 -27.69 4.49
CA ALA A 269 -6.84 -28.93 4.69
C ALA A 269 -5.92 -30.14 4.38
N GLY A 270 -5.59 -30.91 5.43
CA GLY A 270 -4.92 -32.19 5.32
C GLY A 270 -3.39 -32.19 5.45
N TRP A 271 -2.78 -31.24 6.15
CA TRP A 271 -1.39 -31.37 6.62
C TRP A 271 -1.35 -32.19 7.91
N LYS A 272 -1.53 -33.50 7.84
CA LYS A 272 -1.35 -34.40 8.99
C LYS A 272 -0.19 -35.35 8.69
N ASN A 273 0.88 -35.27 9.47
CA ASN A 273 2.10 -36.08 9.31
C ASN A 273 2.66 -36.09 7.89
N LYS A 274 2.64 -34.94 7.20
CA LYS A 274 3.19 -34.87 5.83
C LYS A 274 4.68 -34.62 5.89
N GLN A 275 5.42 -35.36 5.07
CA GLN A 275 6.84 -35.05 4.86
C GLN A 275 6.95 -33.75 4.07
N ALA A 276 7.70 -32.81 4.62
CA ALA A 276 7.93 -31.51 4.03
C ALA A 276 9.40 -31.12 4.19
N TRP A 277 9.75 -30.03 3.54
CA TRP A 277 11.05 -29.40 3.59
C TRP A 277 10.92 -28.04 4.23
N VAL A 278 11.71 -27.78 5.26
CA VAL A 278 11.73 -26.53 5.99
C VAL A 278 13.06 -25.85 5.71
N GLY A 279 13.00 -24.61 5.24
CA GLY A 279 14.18 -23.80 4.95
C GLY A 279 14.11 -22.44 5.61
N GLY A 280 15.26 -21.79 5.76
CA GLY A 280 15.39 -20.51 6.41
C GLY A 280 15.36 -20.59 7.94
N ARG A 281 15.22 -19.43 8.59
CA ARG A 281 15.41 -19.30 10.04
C ARG A 281 14.53 -18.23 10.66
N GLY A 282 14.06 -18.48 11.88
CA GLY A 282 13.36 -17.49 12.71
C GLY A 282 12.11 -16.98 12.00
N LYS A 283 12.11 -15.68 11.64
CA LYS A 283 10.99 -15.03 10.94
C LYS A 283 11.02 -15.21 9.41
N ALA A 284 12.14 -15.67 8.88
CA ALA A 284 12.38 -15.89 7.47
C ALA A 284 12.38 -17.39 7.14
N MET A 285 11.44 -18.14 7.71
CA MET A 285 11.27 -19.57 7.44
C MET A 285 10.25 -19.80 6.31
N VAL A 286 10.43 -20.93 5.65
CA VAL A 286 9.58 -21.41 4.56
C VAL A 286 9.36 -22.91 4.74
N VAL A 287 8.14 -23.37 4.48
CA VAL A 287 7.82 -24.80 4.41
C VAL A 287 7.35 -25.11 2.99
N GLY A 288 7.91 -26.13 2.36
CA GLY A 288 7.51 -26.60 1.03
C GLY A 288 7.34 -28.11 1.02
N THR A 289 6.49 -28.62 0.13
CA THR A 289 6.35 -30.06 -0.14
C THR A 289 6.60 -30.29 -1.63
N VAL A 290 7.27 -31.38 -2.00
CA VAL A 290 7.59 -31.67 -3.40
C VAL A 290 6.29 -31.81 -4.22
N ASP A 291 5.27 -32.45 -3.65
CA ASP A 291 4.02 -32.78 -4.34
C ASP A 291 3.02 -31.63 -4.48
N ARG A 292 3.27 -30.46 -3.86
CA ARG A 292 2.34 -29.31 -3.92
C ARG A 292 2.96 -28.11 -4.61
N PRO A 293 2.18 -27.34 -5.39
CA PRO A 293 2.72 -26.25 -6.20
C PRO A 293 3.14 -25.01 -5.39
N TYR A 294 3.05 -25.03 -4.06
CA TYR A 294 3.24 -23.87 -3.21
C TYR A 294 4.29 -24.08 -2.11
N VAL A 295 4.92 -22.97 -1.74
CA VAL A 295 5.75 -22.81 -0.54
C VAL A 295 5.05 -21.86 0.42
N LEU A 296 5.06 -22.19 1.70
CA LEU A 296 4.39 -21.46 2.76
C LEU A 296 5.39 -20.59 3.52
N ALA A 297 5.12 -19.29 3.59
CA ALA A 297 5.84 -18.41 4.49
C ALA A 297 5.42 -18.69 5.94
N VAL A 298 6.40 -19.03 6.77
CA VAL A 298 6.19 -19.32 8.19
C VAL A 298 7.22 -18.58 9.05
N HIS A 299 7.02 -18.61 10.37
CA HIS A 299 8.03 -18.19 11.32
C HIS A 299 7.98 -19.02 12.60
N ALA A 300 9.14 -19.31 13.19
CA ALA A 300 9.21 -19.97 14.48
C ALA A 300 8.62 -19.08 15.58
N ILE A 301 7.76 -19.65 16.43
CA ILE A 301 7.19 -18.98 17.61
C ILE A 301 7.95 -19.39 18.87
N ARG A 302 8.37 -20.65 18.93
CA ARG A 302 9.19 -21.21 20.01
C ARG A 302 10.50 -21.74 19.42
N GLY A 303 11.57 -21.61 20.20
CA GLY A 303 12.85 -22.24 19.88
C GLY A 303 12.72 -23.77 19.82
N PRO A 304 13.70 -24.46 19.22
CA PRO A 304 13.70 -25.91 19.14
C PRO A 304 13.62 -26.51 20.55
N VAL A 305 12.64 -27.37 20.77
CA VAL A 305 12.56 -28.19 21.99
C VAL A 305 13.10 -29.56 21.63
N SER A 306 14.16 -29.98 22.32
CA SER A 306 14.62 -31.37 22.24
C SER A 306 13.60 -32.22 22.98
N ARG A 307 12.83 -33.03 22.26
CA ARG A 307 12.04 -34.09 22.91
C ARG A 307 13.02 -35.23 23.20
N SER A 308 13.46 -35.33 24.46
CA SER A 308 14.01 -36.59 24.94
C SER A 308 12.93 -37.65 24.75
N ARG A 309 13.13 -38.58 23.81
CA ARG A 309 12.23 -39.72 23.64
C ARG A 309 12.21 -40.50 24.96
N PRO A 310 11.04 -40.76 25.56
CA PRO A 310 10.91 -41.76 26.62
C PRO A 310 11.20 -43.16 26.07
#